data_AF-V5H445-F1
#
_entry.id   AF-V5H445-F1
#
_cell.length_a   1.000
_cell.length_b   1.000
_cell.length_c   1.000
_cell.angle_alpha   90.00
_cell.angle_beta   90.00
_cell.angle_gamma   90.00
#
_symmetry.space_group_name_H-M   'P 1'
#
loop_
_entity.id
_entity.type
_entity.pdbx_description
1 polymer ?
#
loop_
_entity_poly.entity_id
_entity_poly.type
_entity_poly.pdbx_seq_one_letter_code
_entity_poly.pdbx_strand_id
1 'polypeptide(L)'
;MLVAKKKALASAAAIILNGAECLRASQAEAAGRSRLMPDFHAELLHMRQNWRLKKVGGTILGDLSYRSAGSRFWQSGTFEVSKSAQALAASGASPSELSSAGPPRGSSIKVTLPSELEGISYIQVTIQKDTETIASGQLSINLPQNAFSNPETHWQQRLEAAQNVLFCRELFSQLAREAVQLQPSIPNLVVGNQITTSLFPGVQLCIGLCHRTLQDRKPALQPSRLDHKHVLEHSLHQLLREYHYSALHHATPRPASAPMGLGKRRHLAGPHAYDRQRLRDTMHSETILEKIIAQTQHVVLRLRTMYVIDQFACETKDPLVVAHWMCMSSPTHNSVKINIVSQGYETICRTPLVIHIEEHALKAICRDGRVIHLSYEPQELRYLLMCQVSQHQVNAVQTLAKFVGWKVLSTCTNAGVGPVEPVGNACSILMASPTGDKVISVRCGPQSGIEVSVSSSPQQQDFYPSTLVRDRKWHNLSGSFREVCLARMQGRSFLSKMEHLMAALTT
;
A
#
# COMPACT_ATOMS: atom_id res chain seq x y z
N MET A 1 -49.02 -27.45 -68.95
CA MET A 1 -48.83 -27.92 -67.56
C MET A 1 -47.73 -28.98 -67.38
N LEU A 2 -47.63 -30.01 -68.24
CA LEU A 2 -46.67 -31.11 -68.09
C LEU A 2 -45.19 -30.69 -68.06
N VAL A 3 -44.79 -29.71 -68.88
CA VAL A 3 -43.40 -29.22 -68.96
C VAL A 3 -42.97 -28.51 -67.67
N ALA A 4 -43.85 -27.73 -67.04
CA ALA A 4 -43.58 -27.07 -65.77
C ALA A 4 -43.42 -28.09 -64.62
N LYS A 5 -44.27 -29.13 -64.60
CA LYS A 5 -44.19 -30.22 -63.61
C LYS A 5 -42.88 -31.02 -63.76
N LYS A 6 -42.43 -31.28 -65.00
CA LYS A 6 -41.14 -31.93 -65.28
C LYS A 6 -39.95 -31.08 -64.81
N LYS A 7 -39.98 -29.76 -65.04
CA LYS A 7 -38.92 -28.84 -64.61
C LYS A 7 -38.86 -28.70 -63.08
N ALA A 8 -40.01 -28.66 -62.41
CA ALA A 8 -40.10 -28.65 -60.96
C ALA A 8 -39.58 -29.96 -60.33
N LEU A 9 -39.95 -31.12 -60.90
CA LEU A 9 -39.43 -32.43 -60.47
C LEU A 9 -37.92 -32.55 -60.65
N ALA A 10 -37.38 -32.08 -61.78
CA ALA A 10 -35.94 -32.06 -62.01
C ALA A 10 -35.20 -31.15 -61.01
N SER A 11 -35.77 -29.98 -60.70
CA SER A 11 -35.21 -29.07 -59.68
C SER A 11 -35.27 -29.69 -58.28
N ALA A 12 -36.37 -30.35 -57.92
CA ALA A 12 -36.49 -31.03 -56.63
C ALA A 12 -35.48 -32.20 -56.53
N ALA A 13 -35.33 -32.99 -57.59
CA ALA A 13 -34.34 -34.07 -57.65
C ALA A 13 -32.91 -33.54 -57.53
N ALA A 14 -32.58 -32.42 -58.17
CA ALA A 14 -31.27 -31.77 -58.03
C ALA A 14 -31.01 -31.29 -56.60
N ILE A 15 -32.01 -30.71 -55.93
CA ILE A 15 -31.89 -30.29 -54.52
C ILE A 15 -31.69 -31.51 -53.61
N ILE A 16 -32.43 -32.60 -53.83
CA ILE A 16 -32.31 -33.83 -53.05
C ILE A 16 -30.95 -34.49 -53.28
N LEU A 17 -30.47 -34.54 -54.53
CA LEU A 17 -29.16 -35.08 -54.87
C LEU A 17 -28.03 -34.27 -54.24
N ASN A 18 -28.11 -32.94 -54.32
CA ASN A 18 -27.15 -32.05 -53.66
C ASN A 18 -27.18 -32.23 -52.13
N GLY A 19 -28.38 -32.33 -51.54
CA GLY A 19 -28.53 -32.66 -50.12
C GLY A 19 -27.96 -34.04 -49.74
N ALA A 20 -28.13 -35.04 -50.60
CA ALA A 20 -27.59 -36.39 -50.40
C ALA A 20 -26.06 -36.46 -50.58
N GLU A 21 -25.49 -35.61 -51.43
CA GLU A 21 -24.04 -35.43 -51.56
C GLU A 21 -23.46 -34.71 -50.33
N CYS A 22 -24.11 -33.66 -49.83
CA CYS A 22 -23.74 -33.03 -48.55
C CYS A 22 -23.81 -34.00 -47.37
N LEU A 23 -24.85 -34.86 -47.31
CA LEU A 23 -24.99 -35.90 -46.29
C LEU A 23 -23.92 -36.98 -46.42
N ARG A 24 -23.57 -37.42 -47.64
CA ARG A 24 -22.47 -38.36 -47.86
C ARG A 24 -21.12 -37.77 -47.49
N ALA A 25 -20.87 -36.49 -47.80
CA ALA A 25 -19.67 -35.79 -47.36
C ALA A 25 -19.60 -35.70 -45.84
N SER A 26 -20.72 -35.40 -45.17
CA SER A 26 -20.82 -35.37 -43.71
C SER A 26 -20.67 -36.76 -43.07
N GLN A 27 -21.22 -37.82 -43.69
CA GLN A 27 -21.03 -39.21 -43.25
C GLN A 27 -19.60 -39.70 -43.47
N ALA A 28 -18.96 -39.32 -44.58
CA ALA A 28 -17.56 -39.65 -44.84
C ALA A 28 -16.63 -38.93 -43.85
N GLU A 29 -16.91 -37.66 -43.53
CA GLU A 29 -16.25 -36.94 -42.43
C GLU A 29 -16.49 -37.60 -41.06
N ALA A 30 -17.64 -38.24 -40.83
CA ALA A 30 -17.93 -38.95 -39.58
C ALA A 30 -17.29 -40.35 -39.53
N ALA A 31 -17.20 -41.05 -40.66
CA ALA A 31 -16.68 -42.42 -40.75
C ALA A 31 -15.14 -42.50 -40.79
N GLY A 32 -14.45 -41.47 -41.30
CA GLY A 32 -12.98 -41.38 -41.28
C GLY A 32 -12.37 -41.01 -39.92
N ARG A 33 -13.19 -40.64 -38.92
CA ARG A 33 -12.79 -40.19 -37.57
C ARG A 33 -12.51 -41.38 -36.63
N SER A 34 -11.50 -42.20 -36.95
CA SER A 34 -10.96 -43.14 -35.96
C SER A 34 -10.05 -42.38 -34.97
N ARG A 35 -10.60 -42.02 -33.80
CA ARG A 35 -9.96 -41.78 -32.48
C ARG A 35 -8.72 -40.88 -32.31
N LEU A 36 -8.10 -40.32 -33.36
CA LEU A 36 -6.76 -39.70 -33.26
C LEU A 36 -6.69 -38.19 -33.58
N MET A 37 -7.77 -37.53 -33.99
CA MET A 37 -7.77 -36.07 -34.23
C MET A 37 -8.75 -35.33 -33.31
N PRO A 38 -8.36 -34.17 -32.75
CA PRO A 38 -9.29 -33.30 -32.04
C PRO A 38 -10.38 -32.81 -33.01
N ASP A 39 -11.64 -33.09 -32.67
CA ASP A 39 -12.79 -32.65 -33.45
C ASP A 39 -12.96 -31.14 -33.28
N PHE A 40 -12.88 -30.39 -34.38
CA PHE A 40 -13.14 -28.95 -34.43
C PHE A 40 -14.45 -28.58 -33.72
N HIS A 41 -15.49 -29.40 -33.87
CA HIS A 41 -16.78 -29.14 -33.23
C HIS A 41 -16.74 -29.43 -31.72
N ALA A 42 -15.96 -30.41 -31.27
CA ALA A 42 -15.78 -30.70 -29.85
C ALA A 42 -14.95 -29.62 -29.14
N GLU A 43 -13.85 -29.16 -29.76
CA GLU A 43 -13.09 -28.01 -29.24
C GLU A 43 -13.91 -26.72 -29.29
N LEU A 44 -14.76 -26.53 -30.31
CA LEU A 44 -15.61 -25.34 -30.41
C LEU A 44 -16.72 -25.35 -29.35
N LEU A 45 -17.26 -26.54 -29.04
CA LEU A 45 -18.18 -26.73 -27.92
C LEU A 45 -17.48 -26.44 -26.59
N HIS A 46 -16.23 -26.88 -26.42
CA HIS A 46 -15.45 -26.55 -25.24
C HIS A 46 -15.16 -25.04 -25.14
N MET A 47 -14.80 -24.38 -26.24
CA MET A 47 -14.63 -22.93 -26.29
C MET A 47 -15.92 -22.19 -25.92
N ARG A 48 -17.09 -22.67 -26.37
CA ARG A 48 -18.39 -22.09 -26.04
C ARG A 48 -18.75 -22.19 -24.54
N GLN A 49 -18.19 -23.16 -23.80
CA GLN A 49 -18.41 -23.26 -22.36
C GLN A 49 -17.82 -22.05 -21.60
N ASN A 50 -16.68 -21.54 -22.08
CA ASN A 50 -15.92 -20.48 -21.40
C ASN A 50 -16.08 -19.11 -22.09
N TRP A 51 -16.31 -19.09 -23.40
CA TRP A 51 -16.30 -17.88 -24.23
C TRP A 51 -17.61 -17.70 -24.99
N ARG A 52 -18.02 -16.43 -25.14
CA ARG A 52 -19.21 -16.07 -25.91
C ARG A 52 -18.87 -16.08 -27.39
N LEU A 53 -19.53 -16.95 -28.15
CA LEU A 53 -19.35 -17.10 -29.58
C LEU A 53 -20.65 -16.76 -30.33
N LYS A 54 -20.53 -16.07 -31.46
CA LYS A 54 -21.62 -15.72 -32.36
C LYS A 54 -21.20 -16.02 -33.80
N LYS A 55 -22.03 -16.75 -34.54
CA LYS A 55 -21.86 -16.91 -35.99
C LYS A 55 -22.36 -15.66 -36.69
N VAL A 56 -21.49 -15.02 -37.48
CA VAL A 56 -21.83 -13.83 -38.27
C VAL A 56 -21.45 -14.14 -39.72
N GLY A 57 -22.45 -14.42 -40.55
CA GLY A 57 -22.22 -14.88 -41.93
C GLY A 57 -21.47 -16.22 -41.97
N GLY A 58 -20.31 -16.23 -42.65
CA GLY A 58 -19.45 -17.39 -42.81
C GLY A 58 -18.41 -17.59 -41.70
N THR A 59 -18.26 -16.64 -40.77
CA THR A 59 -17.22 -16.67 -39.74
C THR A 59 -17.83 -16.80 -38.33
N ILE A 60 -17.03 -17.34 -37.41
CA ILE A 60 -17.38 -17.44 -35.99
C ILE A 60 -16.59 -16.38 -35.26
N LEU A 61 -17.30 -15.46 -34.62
CA LEU A 61 -16.71 -14.38 -33.83
C LEU A 61 -16.92 -14.64 -32.35
N GLY A 62 -15.89 -14.39 -31.55
CA GLY A 62 -15.99 -14.34 -30.10
C GLY A 62 -15.81 -12.92 -29.56
N ASP A 63 -16.19 -12.71 -28.30
CA ASP A 63 -16.06 -11.42 -27.61
C ASP A 63 -15.32 -11.58 -26.27
N LEU A 64 -14.20 -10.88 -26.14
CA LEU A 64 -13.36 -10.81 -24.94
C LEU A 64 -13.77 -9.68 -23.98
N SER A 65 -14.70 -8.81 -24.39
CA SER A 65 -15.02 -7.62 -23.61
C SER A 65 -15.75 -7.95 -22.31
N TYR A 66 -15.48 -7.16 -21.26
CA TYR A 66 -16.13 -7.26 -19.96
C TYR A 66 -17.52 -6.61 -19.93
N ARG A 67 -18.19 -6.44 -21.09
CA ARG A 67 -19.52 -5.78 -21.17
C ARG A 67 -20.56 -6.49 -20.32
N SER A 68 -20.47 -7.81 -20.22
CA SER A 68 -21.31 -8.62 -19.35
C SER A 68 -21.11 -8.34 -17.85
N ALA A 69 -19.96 -7.80 -17.48
CA ALA A 69 -19.59 -7.37 -16.14
C ALA A 69 -19.72 -5.85 -15.93
N GLY A 70 -20.39 -5.14 -16.86
CA GLY A 70 -20.66 -3.71 -16.75
C GLY A 70 -19.62 -2.78 -17.39
N SER A 71 -18.58 -3.31 -18.05
CA SER A 71 -17.60 -2.50 -18.79
C SER A 71 -18.25 -1.65 -19.88
N ARG A 72 -17.85 -0.38 -19.94
CA ARG A 72 -18.25 0.58 -20.98
C ARG A 72 -17.09 0.99 -21.87
N PHE A 73 -16.02 0.20 -21.89
CA PHE A 73 -14.86 0.51 -22.71
C PHE A 73 -15.23 0.50 -24.21
N TRP A 74 -14.70 1.46 -24.94
CA TRP A 74 -15.06 1.71 -26.33
C TRP A 74 -14.38 0.73 -27.28
N GLN A 75 -13.19 0.23 -26.95
CA GLN A 75 -12.46 -0.75 -27.76
C GLN A 75 -13.22 -2.08 -27.81
N SER A 76 -13.36 -2.64 -29.02
CA SER A 76 -13.98 -3.96 -29.20
C SER A 76 -12.98 -5.08 -28.90
N GLY A 77 -13.43 -6.11 -28.18
CA GLY A 77 -12.65 -7.31 -27.87
C GLY A 77 -12.94 -8.49 -28.80
N THR A 78 -13.32 -8.22 -30.05
CA THR A 78 -13.75 -9.29 -30.97
C THR A 78 -12.56 -10.10 -31.47
N PHE A 79 -12.68 -11.43 -31.47
CA PHE A 79 -11.72 -12.35 -32.07
C PHE A 79 -12.40 -13.28 -33.08
N GLU A 80 -11.64 -13.80 -34.04
CA GLU A 80 -12.14 -14.72 -35.05
C GLU A 80 -11.68 -16.15 -34.79
N VAL A 81 -12.59 -17.10 -34.97
CA VAL A 81 -12.35 -18.53 -34.84
C VAL A 81 -12.43 -19.17 -36.22
N SER A 82 -11.33 -19.81 -36.63
CA SER A 82 -11.20 -20.52 -37.90
C SER A 82 -10.69 -21.96 -37.67
N LYS A 83 -10.98 -22.86 -38.61
CA LYS A 83 -10.41 -24.22 -38.59
C LYS A 83 -8.91 -24.13 -38.87
N SER A 84 -8.07 -24.80 -38.08
CA SER A 84 -6.62 -24.72 -38.26
C SER A 84 -6.19 -25.31 -39.61
N ALA A 85 -5.18 -24.71 -40.24
CA ALA A 85 -4.68 -25.15 -41.55
C ALA A 85 -4.16 -26.60 -41.52
N GLN A 86 -3.66 -27.04 -40.36
CA GLN A 86 -3.22 -28.41 -40.09
C GLN A 86 -4.41 -29.40 -40.07
N ALA A 87 -5.56 -28.98 -39.53
CA ALA A 87 -6.80 -29.74 -39.58
C ALA A 87 -7.48 -29.72 -40.96
N LEU A 88 -7.18 -28.72 -41.81
CA LEU A 88 -7.62 -28.65 -43.21
C LEU A 88 -6.78 -29.54 -44.12
N ALA A 89 -5.46 -29.60 -43.90
CA ALA A 89 -4.55 -30.48 -44.64
C ALA A 89 -4.81 -31.97 -44.35
N ALA A 90 -5.14 -32.32 -43.10
CA ALA A 90 -5.49 -33.68 -42.71
C ALA A 90 -6.84 -34.15 -43.28
N SER A 91 -7.77 -33.25 -43.60
CA SER A 91 -9.05 -33.59 -44.27
C SER A 91 -8.93 -33.82 -45.77
N GLY A 92 -7.77 -33.55 -46.38
CA GLY A 92 -7.52 -33.72 -47.82
C GLY A 92 -6.46 -34.75 -48.18
N ALA A 93 -5.83 -35.42 -47.21
CA ALA A 93 -4.74 -36.36 -47.44
C ALA A 93 -5.24 -37.81 -47.53
N SER A 94 -4.86 -38.51 -48.61
CA SER A 94 -5.06 -39.94 -48.79
C SER A 94 -4.32 -40.75 -47.70
N PRO A 95 -4.77 -41.95 -47.31
CA PRO A 95 -4.31 -42.64 -46.09
C PRO A 95 -2.86 -43.19 -46.10
N SER A 96 -2.05 -42.90 -47.12
CA SER A 96 -0.82 -43.66 -47.37
C SER A 96 0.50 -42.98 -46.95
N GLU A 97 0.48 -41.80 -46.32
CA GLU A 97 1.72 -41.09 -45.93
C GLU A 97 1.76 -40.63 -44.45
N LEU A 98 1.20 -41.43 -43.54
CA LEU A 98 1.26 -41.17 -42.09
C LEU A 98 2.00 -42.30 -41.37
N SER A 99 3.32 -42.39 -41.54
CA SER A 99 4.15 -43.35 -40.79
C SER A 99 5.51 -42.81 -40.34
N SER A 100 5.59 -41.56 -39.85
CA SER A 100 6.82 -41.10 -39.15
C SER A 100 6.70 -39.88 -38.21
N ALA A 101 5.51 -39.36 -37.91
CA ALA A 101 5.36 -38.27 -36.93
C ALA A 101 4.31 -38.64 -35.88
N GLY A 102 4.67 -38.55 -34.60
CA GLY A 102 3.77 -38.76 -33.47
C GLY A 102 2.51 -37.88 -33.52
N PRO A 103 1.49 -38.15 -32.68
CA PRO A 103 0.18 -37.51 -32.79
C PRO A 103 0.32 -35.98 -32.77
N PRO A 104 -0.35 -35.25 -33.67
CA PRO A 104 -0.26 -33.80 -33.73
C PRO A 104 -0.83 -33.22 -32.44
N ARG A 105 0.04 -32.68 -31.58
CA ARG A 105 -0.34 -31.96 -30.34
C ARG A 105 -0.85 -30.54 -30.61
N GLY A 106 -1.36 -30.26 -31.82
CA GLY A 106 -1.87 -28.96 -32.24
C GLY A 106 -3.39 -28.88 -32.08
N SER A 107 -3.90 -27.75 -31.60
CA SER A 107 -5.35 -27.50 -31.52
C SER A 107 -5.99 -27.46 -32.91
N SER A 108 -7.19 -28.05 -33.03
CA SER A 108 -7.99 -28.02 -34.28
C SER A 108 -8.54 -26.61 -34.58
N ILE A 109 -8.59 -25.75 -33.57
CA ILE A 109 -9.01 -24.35 -33.66
C ILE A 109 -7.81 -23.43 -33.85
N LYS A 110 -7.96 -22.48 -34.78
CA LYS A 110 -7.08 -21.31 -34.92
C LYS A 110 -7.84 -20.04 -34.53
N VAL A 111 -7.32 -19.34 -33.54
CA VAL A 111 -7.82 -18.03 -33.09
C VAL A 111 -7.00 -16.93 -33.74
N THR A 112 -7.68 -15.99 -34.41
CA THR A 112 -7.07 -14.78 -34.97
C THR A 112 -7.44 -13.60 -34.07
N LEU A 113 -6.43 -12.96 -33.48
CA LEU A 113 -6.56 -11.78 -32.63
C LEU A 113 -6.16 -10.52 -33.41
N PRO A 114 -6.77 -9.35 -33.12
CA PRO A 114 -6.22 -8.07 -33.56
C PRO A 114 -4.82 -7.86 -33.00
N SER A 115 -3.91 -7.28 -33.78
CA SER A 115 -2.51 -7.03 -33.39
C SER A 115 -2.37 -6.22 -32.10
N GLU A 116 -3.34 -5.35 -31.79
CA GLU A 116 -3.38 -4.55 -30.57
C GLU A 116 -3.61 -5.37 -29.28
N LEU A 117 -4.20 -6.56 -29.41
CA LEU A 117 -4.52 -7.45 -28.28
C LEU A 117 -3.51 -8.59 -28.15
N GLU A 118 -2.53 -8.66 -29.05
CA GLU A 118 -1.47 -9.66 -28.99
C GLU A 118 -0.41 -9.27 -27.96
N GLY A 119 0.00 -10.23 -27.13
CA GLY A 119 1.04 -10.03 -26.13
C GLY A 119 0.50 -9.96 -24.70
N ILE A 120 1.25 -9.31 -23.83
CA ILE A 120 0.98 -9.23 -22.39
C ILE A 120 0.95 -7.76 -21.99
N SER A 121 -0.07 -7.36 -21.24
CA SER A 121 -0.09 -6.06 -20.58
C SER A 121 -0.12 -6.20 -19.07
N TYR A 122 0.52 -5.25 -18.38
CA TYR A 122 0.42 -5.09 -16.94
C TYR A 122 0.50 -3.59 -16.59
N ILE A 123 -0.07 -3.22 -15.45
CA ILE A 123 0.06 -1.86 -14.93
C ILE A 123 1.18 -1.86 -13.90
N GLN A 124 2.20 -1.06 -14.13
CA GLN A 124 3.30 -0.88 -13.19
C GLN A 124 3.04 0.37 -12.35
N VAL A 125 3.06 0.22 -11.03
CA VAL A 125 2.94 1.34 -10.08
C VAL A 125 4.29 1.51 -9.40
N THR A 126 4.92 2.67 -9.55
CA THR A 126 6.21 2.99 -8.94
C THR A 126 6.15 4.29 -8.17
N ILE A 127 6.74 4.30 -6.97
CA ILE A 127 6.95 5.51 -6.19
C ILE A 127 8.39 5.96 -6.44
N GLN A 128 8.56 7.17 -6.98
CA GLN A 128 9.85 7.77 -7.27
C GLN A 128 10.09 8.97 -6.36
N LYS A 129 11.30 9.08 -5.83
CA LYS A 129 11.80 10.29 -5.17
C LYS A 129 12.99 10.78 -5.97
N ASP A 130 12.88 11.96 -6.55
CA ASP A 130 13.86 12.52 -7.49
C ASP A 130 14.12 11.56 -8.67
N THR A 131 15.16 10.72 -8.58
CA THR A 131 15.50 9.67 -9.57
C THR A 131 15.47 8.24 -9.00
N GLU A 132 15.27 8.08 -7.69
CA GLU A 132 15.31 6.79 -7.01
C GLU A 132 13.91 6.19 -6.83
N THR A 133 13.76 4.88 -7.07
CA THR A 133 12.49 4.18 -6.87
C THR A 133 12.39 3.68 -5.41
N ILE A 134 11.47 4.24 -4.63
CA ILE A 134 11.23 3.90 -3.21
C ILE A 134 10.45 2.58 -3.07
N ALA A 135 9.53 2.31 -4.00
CA ALA A 135 8.71 1.12 -4.00
C ALA A 135 8.14 0.87 -5.40
N SER A 136 7.97 -0.40 -5.76
CA SER A 136 7.27 -0.79 -6.98
C SER A 136 6.26 -1.90 -6.72
N GLY A 137 5.15 -1.86 -7.45
CA GLY A 137 4.13 -2.90 -7.51
C GLY A 137 3.71 -3.12 -8.96
N GLN A 138 3.31 -4.34 -9.29
CA GLN A 138 2.79 -4.68 -10.61
C GLN A 138 1.38 -5.22 -10.46
N LEU A 139 0.49 -4.76 -11.32
CA LEU A 139 -0.89 -5.21 -11.43
C LEU A 139 -0.99 -6.02 -12.71
N SER A 140 -1.00 -7.35 -12.57
CA SER A 140 -1.29 -8.27 -13.67
C SER A 140 -2.22 -9.37 -13.18
N ILE A 141 -3.11 -9.86 -14.05
CA ILE A 141 -3.80 -11.10 -13.76
C ILE A 141 -2.72 -12.20 -13.75
N ASN A 142 -2.76 -13.11 -12.77
CA ASN A 142 -1.80 -14.22 -12.64
C ASN A 142 -1.91 -15.16 -13.86
N LEU A 143 -1.23 -14.83 -14.96
CA LEU A 143 -1.02 -15.73 -16.08
C LEU A 143 0.29 -16.50 -15.87
N PRO A 144 0.34 -17.80 -16.18
CA PRO A 144 1.59 -18.57 -16.10
C PRO A 144 2.66 -17.89 -16.97
N GLN A 145 3.84 -17.59 -16.41
CA GLN A 145 4.95 -16.95 -17.14
C GLN A 145 5.37 -17.76 -18.39
N ASN A 146 5.14 -19.07 -18.38
CA ASN A 146 5.41 -20.00 -19.48
C ASN A 146 4.33 -20.05 -20.56
N ALA A 147 3.18 -19.39 -20.40
CA ALA A 147 2.10 -19.36 -21.41
C ALA A 147 2.52 -18.65 -22.71
N PHE A 148 3.68 -17.98 -22.71
CA PHE A 148 4.05 -16.99 -23.73
C PHE A 148 5.33 -17.34 -24.50
N SER A 149 6.02 -18.41 -24.14
CA SER A 149 7.25 -18.83 -24.83
C SER A 149 6.97 -19.70 -26.06
N ASN A 150 5.73 -20.21 -26.22
CA ASN A 150 5.41 -21.18 -27.25
C ASN A 150 4.28 -20.67 -28.18
N PRO A 151 4.48 -20.57 -29.51
CA PRO A 151 3.39 -20.26 -30.46
C PRO A 151 2.31 -21.36 -30.51
N GLU A 152 2.59 -22.54 -29.96
CA GLU A 152 1.63 -23.64 -29.77
C GLU A 152 0.86 -23.54 -28.45
N THR A 153 0.84 -22.38 -27.81
CA THR A 153 0.01 -22.16 -26.63
C THR A 153 -1.46 -22.39 -26.98
N HIS A 154 -2.11 -23.28 -26.21
CA HIS A 154 -3.53 -23.60 -26.35
C HIS A 154 -4.37 -22.30 -26.41
N TRP A 155 -5.32 -22.24 -27.34
CA TRP A 155 -6.11 -21.04 -27.65
C TRP A 155 -6.72 -20.37 -26.41
N GLN A 156 -7.03 -21.14 -25.36
CA GLN A 156 -7.54 -20.64 -24.08
C GLN A 156 -6.60 -19.61 -23.43
N GLN A 157 -5.31 -19.94 -23.27
CA GLN A 157 -4.35 -19.05 -22.61
C GLN A 157 -4.09 -17.79 -23.46
N ARG A 158 -4.16 -17.94 -24.79
CA ARG A 158 -4.04 -16.82 -25.73
C ARG A 158 -5.23 -15.86 -25.62
N LEU A 159 -6.44 -16.37 -25.44
CA LEU A 159 -7.64 -15.55 -25.19
C LEU A 159 -7.60 -14.89 -23.81
N GLU A 160 -7.18 -15.60 -22.76
CA GLU A 160 -7.00 -15.03 -21.41
C GLU A 160 -5.99 -13.87 -21.40
N ALA A 161 -4.89 -14.01 -22.13
CA ALA A 161 -3.90 -12.94 -22.27
C ALA A 161 -4.45 -11.71 -22.99
N ALA A 162 -5.14 -11.92 -24.12
CA ALA A 162 -5.79 -10.84 -24.86
C ALA A 162 -6.88 -10.14 -24.02
N GLN A 163 -7.60 -10.91 -23.20
CA GLN A 163 -8.56 -10.38 -22.25
C GLN A 163 -7.88 -9.52 -21.17
N ASN A 164 -6.72 -9.94 -20.67
CA ASN A 164 -5.92 -9.15 -19.74
C ASN A 164 -5.38 -7.86 -20.39
N VAL A 165 -5.01 -7.88 -21.68
CA VAL A 165 -4.62 -6.66 -22.42
C VAL A 165 -5.75 -5.65 -22.47
N LEU A 166 -6.97 -6.07 -22.82
CA LEU A 166 -8.15 -5.21 -22.81
C LEU A 166 -8.44 -4.66 -21.41
N PHE A 167 -8.33 -5.52 -20.39
CA PHE A 167 -8.53 -5.15 -19.01
C PHE A 167 -7.58 -4.04 -18.56
N CYS A 168 -6.26 -4.21 -18.76
CA CYS A 168 -5.27 -3.20 -18.37
C CYS A 168 -5.46 -1.88 -19.13
N ARG A 169 -5.85 -1.92 -20.42
CA ARG A 169 -6.16 -0.72 -21.21
C ARG A 169 -7.39 0.01 -20.68
N GLU A 170 -8.46 -0.71 -20.36
CA GLU A 170 -9.66 -0.12 -19.77
C GLU A 170 -9.34 0.52 -18.42
N LEU A 171 -8.68 -0.21 -17.53
CA LEU A 171 -8.30 0.28 -16.20
C LEU A 171 -7.43 1.52 -16.31
N PHE A 172 -6.39 1.51 -17.15
CA PHE A 172 -5.53 2.67 -17.36
C PHE A 172 -6.31 3.87 -17.93
N SER A 173 -7.23 3.64 -18.87
CA SER A 173 -8.06 4.72 -19.43
C SER A 173 -8.97 5.37 -18.38
N GLN A 174 -9.48 4.56 -17.44
CA GLN A 174 -10.28 5.05 -16.33
C GLN A 174 -9.43 5.83 -15.34
N LEU A 175 -8.25 5.32 -14.97
CA LEU A 175 -7.29 6.05 -14.13
C LEU A 175 -6.84 7.37 -14.76
N ALA A 176 -6.58 7.39 -16.07
CA ALA A 176 -6.20 8.60 -16.80
C ALA A 176 -7.33 9.64 -16.80
N ARG A 177 -8.58 9.19 -16.96
CA ARG A 177 -9.76 10.07 -16.87
C ARG A 177 -9.92 10.65 -15.47
N GLU A 178 -9.76 9.81 -14.44
CA GLU A 178 -9.80 10.25 -13.05
C GLU A 178 -8.68 11.25 -12.75
N ALA A 179 -7.45 10.99 -13.22
CA ALA A 179 -6.31 11.89 -13.03
C ALA A 179 -6.57 13.30 -13.56
N VAL A 180 -7.26 13.44 -14.69
CA VAL A 180 -7.64 14.74 -15.26
C VAL A 180 -8.78 15.41 -14.50
N GLN A 181 -9.67 14.61 -13.89
CA GLN A 181 -10.81 15.12 -13.11
C GLN A 181 -10.40 15.56 -11.69
N LEU A 182 -9.43 14.86 -11.10
CA LEU A 182 -8.79 15.28 -9.87
C LEU A 182 -8.06 16.59 -10.13
N GLN A 183 -8.45 17.64 -9.41
CA GLN A 183 -7.79 18.95 -9.45
C GLN A 183 -6.98 19.17 -8.17
N PRO A 184 -5.88 18.43 -7.95
CA PRO A 184 -4.98 18.65 -6.83
C PRO A 184 -4.21 19.98 -6.97
N SER A 185 -3.57 20.42 -5.88
CA SER A 185 -2.72 21.62 -5.86
C SER A 185 -1.57 21.56 -6.86
N ILE A 186 -0.98 20.38 -7.07
CA ILE A 186 -0.02 20.09 -8.15
C ILE A 186 -0.71 19.19 -9.16
N PRO A 187 -0.96 19.64 -10.39
CA PRO A 187 -1.78 18.90 -11.36
C PRO A 187 -1.16 17.55 -11.72
N ASN A 188 -2.01 16.55 -11.91
CA ASN A 188 -1.60 15.24 -12.42
C ASN A 188 -1.15 15.37 -13.88
N LEU A 189 -0.07 14.70 -14.23
CA LEU A 189 0.46 14.66 -15.59
C LEU A 189 0.11 13.32 -16.25
N VAL A 190 -0.56 13.35 -17.39
CA VAL A 190 -0.88 12.15 -18.18
C VAL A 190 -0.17 12.26 -19.53
N VAL A 191 0.85 11.43 -19.76
CA VAL A 191 1.64 11.44 -20.99
C VAL A 191 1.71 10.02 -21.55
N GLY A 192 1.00 9.80 -22.66
CA GLY A 192 0.94 8.50 -23.33
C GLY A 192 0.46 7.38 -22.40
N ASN A 193 1.34 6.42 -22.12
CA ASN A 193 1.06 5.25 -21.28
C ASN A 193 1.48 5.45 -19.82
N GLN A 194 1.69 6.70 -19.37
CA GLN A 194 2.12 6.99 -18.00
C GLN A 194 1.27 8.10 -17.37
N ILE A 195 0.89 7.90 -16.11
CA ILE A 195 0.24 8.88 -15.23
C ILE A 195 1.20 9.19 -14.09
N THR A 196 1.49 10.46 -13.88
CA THR A 196 2.36 10.94 -12.81
C THR A 196 1.59 11.87 -11.88
N THR A 197 1.58 11.56 -10.59
CA THR A 197 0.90 12.32 -9.53
C THR A 197 1.88 12.66 -8.42
N SER A 198 1.87 13.90 -7.90
CA SER A 198 2.69 14.27 -6.74
C SER A 198 2.06 13.76 -5.45
N LEU A 199 2.82 13.04 -4.62
CA LEU A 199 2.36 12.53 -3.33
C LEU A 199 2.75 13.45 -2.17
N PHE A 200 4.02 13.84 -2.15
CA PHE A 200 4.67 14.75 -1.20
C PHE A 200 5.70 15.58 -1.97
N PRO A 201 6.24 16.67 -1.41
CA PRO A 201 7.35 17.39 -2.06
C PRO A 201 8.52 16.46 -2.39
N GLY A 202 8.94 16.43 -3.65
CA GLY A 202 10.01 15.57 -4.15
C GLY A 202 9.65 14.08 -4.31
N VAL A 203 8.39 13.67 -4.05
CA VAL A 203 7.94 12.28 -4.24
C VAL A 203 6.76 12.21 -5.20
N GLN A 204 6.90 11.38 -6.22
CA GLN A 204 5.92 11.20 -7.28
C GLN A 204 5.49 9.73 -7.36
N LEU A 205 4.21 9.54 -7.64
CA LEU A 205 3.61 8.28 -8.03
C LEU A 205 3.56 8.22 -9.55
N CYS A 206 4.12 7.16 -10.12
CA CYS A 206 4.08 6.90 -11.55
C CYS A 206 3.31 5.59 -11.79
N ILE A 207 2.23 5.67 -12.56
CA ILE A 207 1.43 4.53 -13.00
C ILE A 207 1.64 4.37 -14.51
N GLY A 208 2.28 3.28 -14.93
CA GLY A 208 2.60 2.98 -16.32
C GLY A 208 1.80 1.79 -16.85
N LEU A 209 1.26 1.89 -18.06
CA LEU A 209 0.74 0.77 -18.83
C LEU A 209 1.88 0.17 -19.68
N CYS A 210 2.34 -1.01 -19.30
CA CYS A 210 3.37 -1.73 -20.05
C CYS A 210 2.70 -2.77 -20.96
N HIS A 211 3.13 -2.83 -22.22
CA HIS A 211 2.66 -3.81 -23.19
C HIS A 211 3.88 -4.48 -23.85
N ARG A 212 3.95 -5.81 -23.78
CA ARG A 212 5.05 -6.60 -24.33
C ARG A 212 4.53 -7.59 -25.36
N THR A 213 5.03 -7.48 -26.58
CA THR A 213 4.75 -8.42 -27.67
C THR A 213 5.92 -9.40 -27.85
N LEU A 214 5.69 -10.53 -28.53
CA LEU A 214 6.70 -11.56 -28.81
C LEU A 214 7.91 -11.04 -29.62
N GLN A 215 7.71 -9.97 -30.39
CA GLN A 215 8.75 -9.35 -31.21
C GLN A 215 9.69 -8.46 -30.37
N ASP A 216 9.25 -7.99 -29.20
CA ASP A 216 10.00 -7.11 -28.31
C ASP A 216 10.85 -7.93 -27.32
N ARG A 217 11.78 -8.71 -27.87
CA ARG A 217 12.82 -9.46 -27.13
C ARG A 217 14.00 -8.56 -26.70
N LYS A 218 13.74 -7.30 -26.32
CA LYS A 218 14.74 -6.61 -25.50
C LYS A 218 14.80 -7.35 -24.15
N PRO A 219 16.00 -7.71 -23.66
CA PRO A 219 16.12 -8.17 -22.29
C PRO A 219 15.55 -7.03 -21.45
N ALA A 220 14.55 -7.34 -20.62
CA ALA A 220 14.16 -6.39 -19.60
C ALA A 220 15.48 -5.96 -18.94
N LEU A 221 15.72 -4.65 -18.82
CA LEU A 221 16.64 -4.20 -17.78
C LEU A 221 16.21 -4.99 -16.56
N GLN A 222 17.12 -5.83 -16.04
CA GLN A 222 16.84 -6.59 -14.83
C GLN A 222 16.11 -5.62 -13.92
N PRO A 223 14.90 -5.95 -13.41
CA PRO A 223 14.31 -5.11 -12.41
C PRO A 223 15.46 -4.94 -11.43
N SER A 224 15.93 -3.70 -11.27
CA SER A 224 16.90 -3.41 -10.24
C SER A 224 16.32 -4.10 -9.02
N ARG A 225 17.16 -4.75 -8.21
CA ARG A 225 16.72 -5.42 -6.99
C ARG A 225 16.15 -4.42 -5.96
N LEU A 226 15.48 -3.37 -6.41
CA LEU A 226 14.75 -2.37 -5.69
C LEU A 226 13.36 -2.93 -5.39
N ASP A 227 13.23 -3.45 -4.17
CA ASP A 227 12.00 -3.60 -3.37
C ASP A 227 10.69 -3.63 -4.17
N HIS A 228 10.46 -4.75 -4.85
CA HIS A 228 9.11 -5.12 -5.25
C HIS A 228 8.29 -5.37 -3.98
N LYS A 229 7.27 -4.56 -3.73
CA LYS A 229 6.46 -4.62 -2.50
C LYS A 229 5.17 -5.37 -2.77
N HIS A 230 5.17 -6.66 -2.43
CA HIS A 230 3.98 -7.52 -2.49
C HIS A 230 2.77 -6.98 -1.72
N VAL A 231 3.00 -6.20 -0.67
CA VAL A 231 1.91 -5.57 0.10
C VAL A 231 1.18 -4.51 -0.74
N LEU A 232 1.92 -3.68 -1.49
CA LEU A 232 1.34 -2.67 -2.37
C LEU A 232 0.58 -3.34 -3.51
N GLU A 233 1.20 -4.33 -4.16
CA GLU A 233 0.55 -5.16 -5.19
C GLU A 233 -0.76 -5.79 -4.68
N HIS A 234 -0.73 -6.44 -3.52
CA HIS A 234 -1.91 -7.06 -2.94
C HIS A 234 -3.01 -6.03 -2.65
N SER A 235 -2.66 -4.87 -2.10
CA SER A 235 -3.61 -3.78 -1.82
C SER A 235 -4.26 -3.27 -3.11
N LEU A 236 -3.48 -3.10 -4.18
CA LEU A 236 -3.99 -2.70 -5.48
C LEU A 236 -4.94 -3.76 -6.08
N HIS A 237 -4.62 -5.05 -5.91
CA HIS A 237 -5.53 -6.13 -6.30
C HIS A 237 -6.84 -6.14 -5.50
N GLN A 238 -6.79 -5.82 -4.20
CA GLN A 238 -7.99 -5.67 -3.38
C GLN A 238 -8.86 -4.50 -3.85
N LEU A 239 -8.27 -3.33 -4.10
CA LEU A 239 -8.99 -2.16 -4.65
C LEU A 239 -9.66 -2.49 -5.98
N LEU A 240 -8.95 -3.19 -6.86
CA LEU A 240 -9.49 -3.61 -8.13
C LEU A 240 -10.68 -4.58 -7.97
N ARG A 241 -10.57 -5.51 -7.02
CA ARG A 241 -11.66 -6.44 -6.69
C ARG A 241 -12.89 -5.70 -6.19
N GLU A 242 -12.72 -4.72 -5.31
CA GLU A 242 -13.81 -3.87 -4.82
C GLU A 242 -14.47 -3.09 -5.95
N TYR A 243 -13.66 -2.54 -6.87
CA TYR A 243 -14.16 -1.83 -8.04
C TYR A 243 -15.04 -2.75 -8.89
N HIS A 244 -14.57 -3.95 -9.22
CA HIS A 244 -15.34 -4.94 -9.96
C HIS A 244 -16.61 -5.38 -9.23
N TYR A 245 -16.52 -5.59 -7.91
CA TYR A 245 -17.67 -5.94 -7.10
C TYR A 245 -18.74 -4.84 -7.19
N SER A 246 -18.35 -3.57 -7.08
CA SER A 246 -19.27 -2.43 -7.19
C SER A 246 -19.88 -2.29 -8.58
N ALA A 247 -19.11 -2.56 -9.64
CA ALA A 247 -19.56 -2.50 -11.03
C ALA A 247 -20.58 -3.62 -11.35
N LEU A 248 -20.42 -4.79 -10.75
CA LEU A 248 -21.36 -5.91 -10.90
C LEU A 248 -22.62 -5.71 -10.04
N HIS A 249 -22.44 -5.23 -8.81
CA HIS A 249 -23.52 -5.07 -7.82
C HIS A 249 -23.98 -3.63 -7.80
N HIS A 250 -24.68 -3.24 -8.87
CA HIS A 250 -25.46 -2.01 -8.84
C HIS A 250 -26.52 -2.10 -7.74
N ALA A 251 -26.78 -0.99 -7.05
CA ALA A 251 -27.92 -0.89 -6.16
C ALA A 251 -29.18 -1.35 -6.92
N THR A 252 -29.92 -2.31 -6.34
CA THR A 252 -31.04 -2.97 -7.00
C THR A 252 -31.97 -1.93 -7.63
N PRO A 253 -32.39 -2.12 -8.90
CA PRO A 253 -33.37 -1.22 -9.49
C PRO A 253 -34.62 -1.16 -8.62
N ARG A 254 -35.26 0.01 -8.62
CA ARG A 254 -36.43 0.37 -7.82
C ARG A 254 -37.40 -0.81 -7.66
N PRO A 255 -37.91 -1.08 -6.45
CA PRO A 255 -39.16 -1.84 -6.31
C PRO A 255 -40.22 -1.16 -7.16
N ALA A 256 -41.05 -1.92 -7.88
CA ALA A 256 -42.13 -1.38 -8.72
C ALA A 256 -43.13 -0.50 -7.93
N SER A 257 -43.12 -0.59 -6.60
CA SER A 257 -43.94 0.20 -5.66
C SER A 257 -43.33 1.53 -5.21
N ALA A 258 -42.09 1.88 -5.61
CA ALA A 258 -41.48 3.14 -5.22
C ALA A 258 -42.14 4.33 -5.96
N PRO A 259 -42.52 5.42 -5.27
CA PRO A 259 -43.19 6.55 -5.91
C PRO A 259 -42.31 7.14 -7.01
N MET A 260 -42.86 7.22 -8.22
CA MET A 260 -42.17 7.80 -9.36
C MET A 260 -41.86 9.28 -9.08
N GLY A 261 -40.59 9.68 -9.18
CA GLY A 261 -40.17 11.09 -9.08
C GLY A 261 -39.24 11.44 -7.90
N LEU A 262 -38.97 10.52 -6.97
CA LEU A 262 -37.93 10.75 -5.95
C LEU A 262 -36.53 10.71 -6.59
N GLY A 263 -35.80 11.83 -6.54
CA GLY A 263 -34.42 11.91 -7.01
C GLY A 263 -33.47 11.04 -6.20
N LYS A 264 -32.35 10.59 -6.81
CA LYS A 264 -31.32 9.71 -6.19
C LYS A 264 -30.91 10.16 -4.77
N ARG A 265 -30.79 11.47 -4.54
CA ARG A 265 -30.45 12.09 -3.24
C ARG A 265 -31.47 11.81 -2.12
N ARG A 266 -32.76 11.82 -2.44
CA ARG A 266 -33.84 11.63 -1.45
C ARG A 266 -34.02 10.17 -1.06
N HIS A 267 -33.52 9.25 -1.89
CA HIS A 267 -33.50 7.81 -1.63
C HIS A 267 -32.32 7.40 -0.74
N LEU A 268 -31.12 7.94 -1.02
CA LEU A 268 -29.93 7.76 -0.17
C LEU A 268 -30.13 8.26 1.26
N ALA A 269 -31.05 9.20 1.48
CA ALA A 269 -31.43 9.67 2.82
C ALA A 269 -31.98 8.55 3.71
N GLY A 270 -32.59 7.54 3.09
CA GLY A 270 -33.13 6.36 3.78
C GLY A 270 -34.13 6.71 4.88
N PRO A 271 -34.49 5.72 5.72
CA PRO A 271 -35.30 5.94 6.93
C PRO A 271 -34.56 6.75 8.02
N HIS A 272 -33.25 6.94 7.86
CA HIS A 272 -32.40 7.73 8.77
C HIS A 272 -32.41 9.24 8.47
N ALA A 273 -33.10 9.67 7.40
CA ALA A 273 -33.26 11.08 7.03
C ALA A 273 -31.93 11.87 7.01
N TYR A 274 -30.90 11.34 6.35
CA TYR A 274 -29.60 12.02 6.29
C TYR A 274 -29.71 13.46 5.75
N ASP A 275 -29.02 14.38 6.42
CA ASP A 275 -28.97 15.79 6.02
C ASP A 275 -28.35 15.98 4.63
N ARG A 276 -28.69 17.10 3.98
CA ARG A 276 -28.20 17.44 2.63
C ARG A 276 -26.68 17.40 2.51
N GLN A 277 -25.97 17.74 3.59
CA GLN A 277 -24.50 17.72 3.63
C GLN A 277 -23.98 16.28 3.67
N ARG A 278 -24.46 15.46 4.62
CA ARG A 278 -24.13 14.03 4.67
C ARG A 278 -24.45 13.28 3.39
N LEU A 279 -25.54 13.66 2.70
CA LEU A 279 -25.90 13.10 1.39
C LEU A 279 -24.96 13.53 0.27
N ARG A 280 -24.44 14.76 0.32
CA ARG A 280 -23.40 15.19 -0.63
C ARG A 280 -22.11 14.42 -0.39
N ASP A 281 -21.75 14.22 0.87
CA ASP A 281 -20.54 13.50 1.28
C ASP A 281 -20.64 12.00 0.90
N THR A 282 -21.78 11.35 1.16
CA THR A 282 -22.01 9.94 0.73
C THR A 282 -22.15 9.76 -0.78
N MET A 283 -22.49 10.82 -1.51
CA MET A 283 -22.49 10.79 -2.98
C MET A 283 -21.11 11.02 -3.58
N HIS A 284 -20.14 11.50 -2.79
CA HIS A 284 -18.75 11.60 -3.21
C HIS A 284 -18.10 10.24 -2.99
N SER A 285 -18.28 9.34 -3.95
CA SER A 285 -17.53 8.09 -3.97
C SER A 285 -16.11 8.41 -4.39
N GLU A 286 -15.15 8.12 -3.50
CA GLU A 286 -13.73 8.18 -3.85
C GLU A 286 -13.45 7.37 -5.10
N THR A 287 -12.70 7.96 -6.02
CA THR A 287 -12.29 7.27 -7.24
C THR A 287 -11.22 6.23 -6.94
N ILE A 288 -11.01 5.28 -7.85
CA ILE A 288 -9.96 4.26 -7.65
C ILE A 288 -8.58 4.92 -7.57
N LEU A 289 -8.34 5.98 -8.35
CA LEU A 289 -7.10 6.73 -8.30
C LEU A 289 -6.90 7.45 -6.96
N GLU A 290 -7.93 8.06 -6.38
CA GLU A 290 -7.83 8.68 -5.04
C GLU A 290 -7.44 7.65 -3.97
N LYS A 291 -8.08 6.48 -3.99
CA LYS A 291 -7.72 5.37 -3.08
C LYS A 291 -6.29 4.90 -3.28
N ILE A 292 -5.82 4.81 -4.52
CA ILE A 292 -4.42 4.45 -4.82
C ILE A 292 -3.48 5.51 -4.26
N ILE A 293 -3.77 6.80 -4.45
CA ILE A 293 -2.96 7.91 -3.95
C ILE A 293 -2.87 7.86 -2.42
N ALA A 294 -4.01 7.75 -1.73
CA ALA A 294 -4.10 7.69 -0.27
C ALA A 294 -3.29 6.51 0.32
N GLN A 295 -3.48 5.30 -0.23
CA GLN A 295 -2.71 4.12 0.19
C GLN A 295 -1.21 4.29 -0.08
N THR A 296 -0.85 4.89 -1.21
CA THR A 296 0.56 5.10 -1.57
C THR A 296 1.22 6.14 -0.65
N GLN A 297 0.51 7.22 -0.31
CA GLN A 297 0.98 8.22 0.65
C GLN A 297 1.19 7.60 2.03
N HIS A 298 0.24 6.79 2.50
CA HIS A 298 0.37 6.05 3.75
C HIS A 298 1.59 5.13 3.76
N VAL A 299 1.83 4.36 2.68
CA VAL A 299 3.01 3.49 2.56
C VAL A 299 4.30 4.29 2.64
N VAL A 300 4.39 5.44 1.96
CA VAL A 300 5.57 6.31 2.01
C VAL A 300 5.79 6.86 3.41
N LEU A 301 4.74 7.36 4.06
CA LEU A 301 4.82 7.94 5.40
C LEU A 301 5.19 6.88 6.44
N ARG A 302 4.65 5.66 6.31
CA ARG A 302 4.99 4.52 7.16
C ARG A 302 6.47 4.14 7.04
N LEU A 303 7.00 4.04 5.83
CA LEU A 303 8.42 3.71 5.60
C LEU A 303 9.35 4.78 6.15
N ARG A 304 9.01 6.06 5.94
CA ARG A 304 9.76 7.19 6.51
C ARG A 304 9.74 7.16 8.04
N THR A 305 8.57 6.92 8.63
CA THR A 305 8.39 6.83 10.09
C THR A 305 9.23 5.69 10.67
N MET A 306 9.21 4.52 10.02
CA MET A 306 10.05 3.38 10.41
C MET A 306 11.53 3.73 10.39
N TYR A 307 12.01 4.30 9.28
CA TYR A 307 13.40 4.70 9.14
C TYR A 307 13.82 5.71 10.21
N VAL A 308 13.00 6.73 10.49
CA VAL A 308 13.30 7.75 11.52
C VAL A 308 13.36 7.13 12.92
N ILE A 309 12.42 6.24 13.26
CA ILE A 309 12.39 5.57 14.56
C ILE A 309 13.61 4.66 14.71
N ASP A 310 13.93 3.85 13.70
CA ASP A 310 15.06 2.92 13.74
C ASP A 310 16.41 3.66 13.80
N GLN A 311 16.55 4.72 13.01
CA GLN A 311 17.73 5.59 13.05
C GLN A 311 17.87 6.23 14.45
N PHE A 312 16.79 6.77 15.00
CA PHE A 312 16.80 7.41 16.32
C PHE A 312 17.11 6.41 17.44
N ALA A 313 16.57 5.20 17.38
CA ALA A 313 16.85 4.13 18.33
C ALA A 313 18.31 3.63 18.25
N CYS A 314 18.92 3.63 17.05
CA CYS A 314 20.34 3.32 16.88
C CYS A 314 21.26 4.40 17.46
N GLU A 315 20.89 5.67 17.28
CA GLU A 315 21.67 6.82 17.77
C GLU A 315 21.56 6.99 19.30
N THR A 316 20.39 6.71 19.87
CA THR A 316 20.11 6.88 21.30
C THR A 316 20.41 5.59 22.06
N LYS A 317 21.59 5.52 22.69
CA LYS A 317 21.99 4.35 23.49
C LYS A 317 21.35 4.30 24.88
N ASP A 318 21.09 5.47 25.47
CA ASP A 318 20.47 5.61 26.79
C ASP A 318 19.56 6.86 26.80
N PRO A 319 18.24 6.72 26.97
CA PRO A 319 17.47 5.51 27.31
C PRO A 319 17.22 4.62 26.09
N LEU A 320 16.83 3.35 26.31
CA LEU A 320 16.48 2.42 25.25
C LEU A 320 15.10 2.77 24.66
N VAL A 321 15.05 2.92 23.34
CA VAL A 321 13.82 3.20 22.59
C VAL A 321 13.37 1.93 21.88
N VAL A 322 12.24 1.36 22.35
CA VAL A 322 11.68 0.11 21.80
C VAL A 322 10.39 0.41 21.04
N ALA A 323 10.37 0.15 19.74
CA ALA A 323 9.20 0.32 18.89
C ALA A 323 8.47 -1.01 18.67
N HIS A 324 7.16 -1.02 18.89
CA HIS A 324 6.29 -2.17 18.62
C HIS A 324 5.22 -1.78 17.61
N TRP A 325 5.30 -2.35 16.42
CA TRP A 325 4.32 -2.15 15.35
C TRP A 325 3.05 -2.95 15.63
N MET A 326 1.89 -2.30 15.53
CA MET A 326 0.61 -2.98 15.72
C MET A 326 0.32 -3.86 14.50
N CYS A 327 -0.15 -5.08 14.71
CA CYS A 327 -0.47 -6.02 13.64
C CYS A 327 -1.80 -5.69 12.92
N MET A 328 -2.67 -4.91 13.57
CA MET A 328 -3.90 -4.43 12.96
C MET A 328 -3.63 -3.15 12.20
N SER A 329 -3.47 -3.26 10.89
CA SER A 329 -3.30 -2.11 9.99
C SER A 329 -4.46 -2.03 9.00
N SER A 330 -5.01 -0.83 8.85
CA SER A 330 -5.82 -0.46 7.68
C SER A 330 -4.88 -0.10 6.51
N PRO A 331 -5.32 -0.19 5.25
CA PRO A 331 -4.55 0.30 4.10
C PRO A 331 -4.16 1.78 4.17
N THR A 332 -4.85 2.58 5.01
CA THR A 332 -4.63 4.02 5.17
C THR A 332 -4.30 4.44 6.61
N HIS A 333 -4.34 3.50 7.57
CA HIS A 333 -4.04 3.78 8.97
C HIS A 333 -3.19 2.67 9.59
N ASN A 334 -2.09 3.04 10.23
CA ASN A 334 -1.26 2.12 11.00
C ASN A 334 -0.81 2.78 12.30
N SER A 335 -0.47 2.00 13.32
CA SER A 335 -0.05 2.52 14.61
C SER A 335 1.23 1.83 15.10
N VAL A 336 2.09 2.60 15.75
CA VAL A 336 3.30 2.09 16.41
C VAL A 336 3.30 2.55 17.86
N LYS A 337 3.57 1.62 18.79
CA LYS A 337 3.73 1.91 20.20
C LYS A 337 5.22 1.95 20.52
N ILE A 338 5.71 3.11 20.90
CA ILE A 338 7.08 3.34 21.34
C ILE A 338 7.11 3.28 22.88
N ASN A 339 8.09 2.57 23.42
CA ASN A 339 8.35 2.55 24.85
C ASN A 339 9.79 2.99 25.08
N ILE A 340 9.95 4.02 25.89
CA ILE A 340 11.24 4.51 26.34
C ILE A 340 11.50 3.93 27.74
N VAL A 341 12.62 3.21 27.90
CA VAL A 341 12.99 2.52 29.13
C VAL A 341 14.47 2.74 29.46
N SER A 342 14.79 2.99 30.72
CA SER A 342 16.18 3.03 31.21
C SER A 342 16.64 1.62 31.57
N GLN A 343 17.79 1.20 31.02
CA GLN A 343 18.34 -0.13 31.26
C GLN A 343 18.56 -0.40 32.76
N GLY A 344 18.04 -1.51 33.26
CA GLY A 344 18.14 -1.91 34.67
C GLY A 344 17.11 -1.27 35.61
N TYR A 345 16.26 -0.36 35.11
CA TYR A 345 15.20 0.30 35.88
C TYR A 345 13.83 0.20 35.18
N GLU A 346 13.63 -0.85 34.38
CA GLU A 346 12.44 -1.03 33.53
C GLU A 346 11.11 -1.08 34.34
N THR A 347 11.17 -1.57 35.58
CA THR A 347 10.02 -1.65 36.50
C THR A 347 9.68 -0.30 37.14
N ILE A 348 10.67 0.59 37.26
CA ILE A 348 10.55 1.85 37.98
C ILE A 348 10.03 2.95 37.05
N CYS A 349 10.55 3.05 35.82
CA CYS A 349 10.14 4.09 34.89
C CYS A 349 10.03 3.57 33.45
N ARG A 350 8.82 3.72 32.88
CA ARG A 350 8.53 3.48 31.47
C ARG A 350 7.68 4.63 30.93
N THR A 351 8.09 5.21 29.80
CA THR A 351 7.31 6.23 29.10
C THR A 351 6.77 5.67 27.79
N PRO A 352 5.46 5.34 27.73
CA PRO A 352 4.82 4.93 26.48
C PRO A 352 4.45 6.16 25.63
N LEU A 353 4.55 5.99 24.31
CA LEU A 353 4.12 6.92 23.27
C LEU A 353 3.45 6.09 22.17
N VAL A 354 2.31 6.53 21.64
CA VAL A 354 1.67 5.88 20.49
C VAL A 354 1.66 6.85 19.32
N ILE A 355 2.13 6.40 18.15
CA ILE A 355 2.07 7.20 16.93
C ILE A 355 1.12 6.50 15.96
N HIS A 356 0.07 7.21 15.57
CA HIS A 356 -0.81 6.85 14.49
C HIS A 356 -0.28 7.48 13.19
N ILE A 357 -0.14 6.65 12.17
CA ILE A 357 0.28 7.01 10.83
C ILE A 357 -0.98 7.03 9.97
N GLU A 358 -1.35 8.21 9.50
CA GLU A 358 -2.49 8.46 8.63
C GLU A 358 -2.00 8.69 7.19
N GLU A 359 -2.84 9.18 6.29
CA GLU A 359 -2.51 9.39 4.87
C GLU A 359 -1.51 10.54 4.67
N HIS A 360 -1.76 11.68 5.32
CA HIS A 360 -0.97 12.92 5.12
C HIS A 360 -0.26 13.43 6.37
N ALA A 361 -0.50 12.82 7.53
CA ALA A 361 -0.06 13.33 8.82
C ALA A 361 0.25 12.19 9.80
N LEU A 362 0.97 12.53 10.86
CA LEU A 362 1.18 11.67 12.01
C LEU A 362 0.45 12.24 13.21
N LYS A 363 -0.13 11.38 14.03
CA LYS A 363 -0.78 11.76 15.28
C LYS A 363 -0.12 11.01 16.42
N ALA A 364 0.59 11.74 17.28
CA ALA A 364 1.26 11.18 18.44
C ALA A 364 0.40 11.39 19.70
N ILE A 365 0.26 10.33 20.50
CA ILE A 365 -0.44 10.33 21.78
C ILE A 365 0.59 10.03 22.87
N CYS A 366 0.90 11.06 23.65
CA CYS A 366 1.85 11.01 24.75
C CYS A 366 1.27 10.31 25.99
N ARG A 367 2.13 9.94 26.95
CA ARG A 367 1.74 9.29 28.22
C ARG A 367 0.69 10.05 29.01
N ASP A 368 0.71 11.38 28.94
CA ASP A 368 -0.21 12.29 29.64
C ASP A 368 -1.55 12.48 28.90
N GLY A 369 -1.77 11.77 27.79
CA GLY A 369 -2.97 11.89 26.97
C GLY A 369 -2.96 13.07 26.01
N ARG A 370 -1.88 13.88 25.97
CA ARG A 370 -1.76 14.94 24.97
C ARG A 370 -1.64 14.34 23.57
N VAL A 371 -2.39 14.93 22.66
CA VAL A 371 -2.40 14.57 21.24
C VAL A 371 -1.64 15.64 20.48
N ILE A 372 -0.58 15.24 19.78
CA ILE A 372 0.25 16.11 18.96
C ILE A 372 0.06 15.69 17.51
N HIS A 373 -0.34 16.63 16.68
CA HIS A 373 -0.46 16.45 15.24
C HIS A 373 0.85 16.91 14.59
N LEU A 374 1.52 16.00 13.88
CA LEU A 374 2.73 16.27 13.13
C LEU A 374 2.43 16.21 11.64
N SER A 375 3.16 16.99 10.87
CA SER A 375 3.10 16.98 9.42
C SER A 375 3.77 15.72 8.82
N TYR A 376 3.87 15.68 7.50
CA TYR A 376 4.60 14.62 6.78
C TYR A 376 6.13 14.74 6.90
N GLU A 377 6.65 15.78 7.57
CA GLU A 377 8.08 16.01 7.69
C GLU A 377 8.72 15.08 8.73
N PRO A 378 9.78 14.33 8.34
CA PRO A 378 10.43 13.37 9.25
C PRO A 378 11.11 14.06 10.44
N GLN A 379 11.50 15.33 10.28
CA GLN A 379 12.22 16.09 11.29
C GLN A 379 11.33 16.39 12.50
N GLU A 380 10.05 16.67 12.31
CA GLU A 380 9.10 16.91 13.40
C GLU A 380 8.97 15.68 14.31
N LEU A 381 8.87 14.49 13.72
CA LEU A 381 8.85 13.23 14.48
C LEU A 381 10.14 13.04 15.27
N ARG A 382 11.30 13.30 14.66
CA ARG A 382 12.59 13.22 15.35
C ARG A 382 12.65 14.17 16.55
N TYR A 383 12.21 15.41 16.39
CA TYR A 383 12.17 16.38 17.47
C TYR A 383 11.23 15.98 18.59
N LEU A 384 10.07 15.40 18.26
CA LEU A 384 9.16 14.85 19.26
C LEU A 384 9.84 13.74 20.07
N LEU A 385 10.52 12.79 19.40
CA LEU A 385 11.22 11.69 20.08
C LEU A 385 12.33 12.20 21.01
N MET A 386 13.12 13.20 20.57
CA MET A 386 14.14 13.84 21.39
C MET A 386 13.53 14.49 22.65
N CYS A 387 12.40 15.19 22.51
CA CYS A 387 11.69 15.77 23.65
C CYS A 387 11.17 14.69 24.62
N GLN A 388 10.61 13.60 24.10
CA GLN A 388 10.10 12.50 24.93
C GLN A 388 11.22 11.77 25.68
N VAL A 389 12.39 11.62 25.07
CA VAL A 389 13.58 11.08 25.74
C VAL A 389 14.06 11.98 26.88
N SER A 390 14.17 13.29 26.64
CA SER A 390 14.56 14.24 27.69
C SER A 390 13.58 14.22 28.87
N GLN A 391 12.28 14.22 28.58
CA GLN A 391 11.22 14.09 29.59
C GLN A 391 11.32 12.77 30.36
N HIS A 392 11.62 11.67 29.66
CA HIS A 392 11.79 10.37 30.31
C HIS A 392 12.95 10.37 31.32
N GLN A 393 14.11 10.94 30.98
CA GLN A 393 15.27 10.96 31.88
C GLN A 393 14.97 11.73 33.19
N VAL A 394 14.30 12.88 33.09
CA VAL A 394 13.89 13.66 34.28
C VAL A 394 12.85 12.93 35.12
N ASN A 395 11.84 12.33 34.48
CA ASN A 395 10.81 11.53 35.17
C ASN A 395 11.40 10.27 35.83
N ALA A 396 12.40 9.66 35.21
CA ALA A 396 13.10 8.51 35.77
C ALA A 396 13.88 8.89 37.03
N VAL A 397 14.62 10.01 36.98
CA VAL A 397 15.32 10.57 38.16
C VAL A 397 14.35 10.96 39.27
N GLN A 398 13.20 11.57 38.93
CA GLN A 398 12.15 11.88 39.90
C GLN A 398 11.66 10.62 40.62
N THR A 399 11.45 9.54 39.88
CA THR A 399 10.95 8.28 40.44
C THR A 399 12.03 7.63 41.31
N LEU A 400 13.27 7.59 40.82
CA LEU A 400 14.42 7.09 41.58
C LEU A 400 14.61 7.85 42.90
N ALA A 401 14.53 9.19 42.89
CA ALA A 401 14.66 9.99 44.10
C ALA A 401 13.63 9.62 45.17
N LYS A 402 12.38 9.35 44.77
CA LYS A 402 11.35 8.87 45.70
C LYS A 402 11.70 7.49 46.30
N PHE A 403 12.32 6.61 45.52
CA PHE A 403 12.78 5.31 46.00
C PHE A 403 13.97 5.40 46.97
N VAL A 404 14.92 6.31 46.72
CA VAL A 404 16.12 6.51 47.56
C VAL A 404 15.82 7.41 48.78
N GLY A 405 14.60 7.95 48.90
CA GLY A 405 14.18 8.80 50.03
C GLY A 405 14.55 10.28 49.88
N TRP A 406 15.00 10.71 48.70
CA TRP A 406 15.26 12.11 48.39
C TRP A 406 13.96 12.88 48.18
N LYS A 407 13.92 14.14 48.62
CA LYS A 407 12.73 14.99 48.50
C LYS A 407 12.79 15.78 47.20
N VAL A 408 11.83 15.56 46.31
CA VAL A 408 11.69 16.34 45.08
C VAL A 408 11.11 17.72 45.43
N LEU A 409 11.86 18.79 45.16
CA LEU A 409 11.49 20.17 45.44
C LEU A 409 10.67 20.78 44.29
N SER A 410 11.10 20.54 43.05
CA SER A 410 10.43 21.07 41.85
C SER A 410 10.70 20.17 40.65
N THR A 411 9.71 20.06 39.75
CA THR A 411 9.83 19.36 38.47
C THR A 411 9.16 20.19 37.39
N CYS A 412 9.89 20.50 36.33
CA CYS A 412 9.37 21.27 35.20
C CYS A 412 9.61 20.50 33.91
N THR A 413 8.54 20.10 33.23
CA THR A 413 8.62 19.46 31.90
C THR A 413 8.96 20.48 30.80
N ASN A 414 8.71 21.77 31.05
CA ASN A 414 9.08 22.87 30.16
C ASN A 414 9.81 23.92 31.00
N ALA A 415 11.13 23.84 31.08
CA ALA A 415 11.96 24.79 31.81
C ALA A 415 12.03 26.11 31.03
N GLY A 416 11.47 27.18 31.61
CA GLY A 416 11.59 28.55 31.08
C GLY A 416 12.84 29.31 31.57
N VAL A 417 13.77 28.61 32.23
CA VAL A 417 14.97 29.20 32.86
C VAL A 417 16.21 28.45 32.38
N GLY A 418 17.28 29.18 32.11
CA GLY A 418 18.54 28.64 31.58
C GLY A 418 18.71 28.96 30.08
N PRO A 419 19.71 28.35 29.42
CA PRO A 419 19.91 28.56 27.99
C PRO A 419 18.72 28.02 27.19
N VAL A 420 18.36 28.75 26.13
CA VAL A 420 17.24 28.38 25.27
C VAL A 420 17.68 27.23 24.38
N GLU A 421 16.89 26.15 24.36
CA GLU A 421 17.14 25.05 23.43
C GLU A 421 16.72 25.48 22.02
N PRO A 422 17.53 25.16 20.99
CA PRO A 422 17.16 25.43 19.60
C PRO A 422 15.97 24.56 19.14
N VAL A 423 15.71 23.43 19.82
CA VAL A 423 14.63 22.51 19.50
C VAL A 423 13.93 22.06 20.78
N GLY A 424 12.63 22.31 20.86
CA GLY A 424 11.78 21.89 21.97
C GLY A 424 12.07 22.64 23.26
N ASN A 425 11.63 22.07 24.39
CA ASN A 425 11.85 22.62 25.70
C ASN A 425 12.76 21.70 26.52
N ALA A 426 13.66 22.28 27.30
CA ALA A 426 14.41 21.53 28.30
C ALA A 426 13.49 21.11 29.45
N CYS A 427 13.79 19.98 30.08
CA CYS A 427 13.14 19.53 31.31
C CYS A 427 14.08 19.73 32.48
N SER A 428 13.57 20.02 33.67
CA SER A 428 14.39 20.15 34.88
C SER A 428 13.75 19.54 36.12
N ILE A 429 14.60 19.12 37.04
CA ILE A 429 14.20 18.65 38.37
C ILE A 429 15.19 19.15 39.41
N LEU A 430 14.65 19.59 40.55
CA LEU A 430 15.39 19.97 41.74
C LEU A 430 15.01 19.03 42.88
N MET A 431 16.00 18.51 43.58
CA MET A 431 15.80 17.55 44.66
C MET A 431 16.79 17.79 45.80
N ALA A 432 16.35 17.54 47.03
CA ALA A 432 17.13 17.70 48.24
C ALA A 432 17.39 16.34 48.92
N SER A 433 18.55 16.24 49.58
CA SER A 433 18.91 15.10 50.40
C SER A 433 17.90 14.92 51.56
N PRO A 434 17.75 13.70 52.11
CA PRO A 434 16.91 13.45 53.28
C PRO A 434 17.30 14.30 54.51
N THR A 435 18.59 14.62 54.63
CA THR A 435 19.20 15.49 55.64
C THR A 435 19.00 16.98 55.37
N GLY A 436 18.64 17.36 54.14
CA GLY A 436 18.37 18.74 53.74
C GLY A 436 19.61 19.61 53.50
N ASP A 437 20.82 19.02 53.60
CA ASP A 437 22.10 19.70 53.47
C ASP A 437 22.62 19.78 52.03
N LYS A 438 22.09 18.97 51.10
CA LYS A 438 22.55 18.90 49.72
C LYS A 438 21.35 18.98 48.78
N VAL A 439 21.54 19.68 47.66
CA VAL A 439 20.53 19.87 46.62
C VAL A 439 21.13 19.51 45.27
N ILE A 440 20.46 18.64 44.51
CA ILE A 440 20.82 18.30 43.13
C ILE A 440 19.82 18.98 42.20
N SER A 441 20.33 19.66 41.18
CA SER A 441 19.58 20.15 40.03
C SER A 441 19.98 19.35 38.80
N VAL A 442 19.01 18.81 38.09
CA VAL A 442 19.20 18.14 36.80
C VAL A 442 18.43 18.92 35.75
N ARG A 443 19.10 19.22 34.64
CA ARG A 443 18.51 19.82 33.45
C ARG A 443 18.80 18.90 32.26
N CYS A 444 17.77 18.58 31.49
CA CYS A 444 17.89 17.73 30.31
C CYS A 444 17.30 18.44 29.12
N GLY A 445 18.14 18.84 28.16
CA GLY A 445 17.73 19.39 26.88
C GLY A 445 17.68 18.32 25.78
N PRO A 446 16.79 18.47 24.78
CA PRO A 446 16.78 17.59 23.62
C PRO A 446 18.10 17.60 22.85
N GLN A 447 18.78 18.75 22.75
CA GLN A 447 20.07 18.87 22.05
C GLN A 447 21.25 19.08 22.99
N SER A 448 21.12 19.91 24.03
CA SER A 448 22.21 20.15 24.98
C SER A 448 22.59 18.92 25.82
N GLY A 449 21.71 17.92 25.91
CA GLY A 449 21.94 16.71 26.68
C GLY A 449 21.60 16.91 28.16
N ILE A 450 22.32 16.22 29.05
CA ILE A 450 22.02 16.21 30.48
C ILE A 450 23.11 16.97 31.24
N GLU A 451 22.69 17.99 31.97
CA GLU A 451 23.50 18.79 32.89
C GLU A 451 23.07 18.49 34.33
N VAL A 452 24.01 18.12 35.20
CA VAL A 452 23.75 17.85 36.61
C VAL A 452 24.60 18.78 37.45
N SER A 453 23.99 19.50 38.37
CA SER A 453 24.68 20.38 39.30
C SER A 453 24.27 20.12 40.74
N VAL A 454 25.22 20.26 41.66
CA VAL A 454 25.03 19.99 43.09
C VAL A 454 25.37 21.24 43.87
N SER A 455 24.53 21.56 44.85
CA SER A 455 24.78 22.57 45.86
C SER A 455 24.79 21.90 47.24
N SER A 456 25.68 22.36 48.10
CA SER A 456 25.76 21.93 49.50
C SER A 456 25.57 23.14 50.40
N SER A 457 24.85 22.98 51.50
CA SER A 457 24.85 23.94 52.60
C SER A 457 26.24 23.92 53.25
N PRO A 458 26.77 25.08 53.67
CA PRO A 458 28.00 25.13 54.43
C PRO A 458 27.87 24.27 55.71
N GLN A 459 28.89 23.46 56.02
CA GLN A 459 28.93 22.73 57.28
C GLN A 459 28.93 23.73 58.45
N GLN A 460 28.45 23.32 59.64
CA GLN A 460 28.34 24.23 60.81
C GLN A 460 29.64 24.97 61.17
N GLN A 461 30.81 24.45 60.78
CA GLN A 461 32.13 25.09 60.98
C GLN A 461 32.50 26.12 59.90
N ASP A 462 31.88 26.09 58.72
CA ASP A 462 32.20 26.92 57.55
C ASP A 462 31.16 28.03 57.28
N PHE A 463 30.20 28.24 58.19
CA PHE A 463 29.23 29.33 58.07
C PHE A 463 29.89 30.68 58.39
N TYR A 464 30.38 31.36 57.36
CA TYR A 464 30.81 32.75 57.45
C TYR A 464 29.60 33.67 57.24
N PRO A 465 29.19 34.47 58.25
CA PRO A 465 28.11 35.43 58.08
C PRO A 465 28.49 36.43 56.99
N SER A 466 27.78 36.40 55.87
CA SER A 466 27.95 37.38 54.80
C SER A 466 27.33 38.71 55.21
N THR A 467 27.67 39.80 54.50
CA THR A 467 27.07 41.11 54.74
C THR A 467 25.53 41.10 54.66
N LEU A 468 24.95 40.15 53.92
CA LEU A 468 23.51 39.99 53.71
C LEU A 468 22.85 38.96 54.65
N VAL A 469 23.59 37.95 55.13
CA VAL A 469 23.05 36.86 55.96
C VAL A 469 23.85 36.75 57.25
N ARG A 470 23.37 37.45 58.28
CA ARG A 470 24.02 37.51 59.61
C ARG A 470 23.44 36.52 60.62
N ASP A 471 22.21 36.08 60.39
CA ASP A 471 21.42 35.33 61.36
C ASP A 471 21.60 33.80 61.17
N ARG A 472 21.88 33.08 62.25
CA ARG A 472 22.23 31.64 62.22
C ARG A 472 21.11 30.75 61.72
N LYS A 473 19.86 31.23 61.74
CA LYS A 473 18.69 30.52 61.15
C LYS A 473 18.83 30.23 59.66
N TRP A 474 19.76 30.91 58.98
CA TRP A 474 20.02 30.78 57.56
C TRP A 474 21.22 29.89 57.21
N HIS A 475 21.78 29.15 58.18
CA HIS A 475 22.92 28.26 57.94
C HIS A 475 22.63 27.16 56.90
N ASN A 476 21.34 26.82 56.70
CA ASN A 476 20.88 25.84 55.71
C ASN A 476 20.69 26.42 54.30
N LEU A 477 21.03 27.69 54.06
CA LEU A 477 20.99 28.24 52.71
C LEU A 477 22.02 27.51 51.82
N SER A 478 21.52 26.93 50.74
CA SER A 478 22.30 26.21 49.74
C SER A 478 23.35 27.14 49.11
N GLY A 479 24.60 26.69 49.03
CA GLY A 479 25.71 27.39 48.37
C GLY A 479 25.59 27.45 46.84
N SER A 480 26.67 27.87 46.16
CA SER A 480 26.71 27.89 44.71
C SER A 480 26.63 26.48 44.11
N PHE A 481 25.88 26.33 43.02
CA PHE A 481 25.80 25.08 42.27
C PHE A 481 27.12 24.81 41.55
N ARG A 482 27.64 23.59 41.69
CA ARG A 482 28.80 23.09 40.95
C ARG A 482 28.37 21.98 40.01
N GLU A 483 28.81 22.05 38.76
CA GLU A 483 28.48 21.04 37.76
C GLU A 483 29.25 19.74 38.02
N VAL A 484 28.56 18.61 37.84
CA VAL A 484 29.09 17.26 38.00
C VAL A 484 29.44 16.69 36.63
N CYS A 485 30.70 16.31 36.44
CA CYS A 485 31.14 15.65 35.22
C CYS A 485 30.65 14.18 35.17
N LEU A 486 29.46 13.96 34.61
CA LEU A 486 28.83 12.62 34.47
C LEU A 486 29.71 11.60 33.74
N ALA A 487 30.61 12.03 32.86
CA ALA A 487 31.53 11.14 32.13
C ALA A 487 32.51 10.41 33.06
N ARG A 488 32.86 11.01 34.21
CA ARG A 488 33.82 10.44 35.17
C ARG A 488 33.17 9.54 36.21
N MET A 489 31.84 9.48 36.24
CA MET A 489 31.08 8.69 37.22
C MET A 489 30.92 7.24 36.77
N GLN A 490 30.99 6.33 37.73
CA GLN A 490 30.70 4.91 37.50
C GLN A 490 29.20 4.70 37.25
N GLY A 491 28.88 3.84 36.29
CA GLY A 491 27.50 3.53 35.89
C GLY A 491 27.35 3.44 34.37
N ARG A 492 26.62 2.43 33.90
CA ARG A 492 26.38 2.21 32.46
C ARG A 492 25.30 3.14 31.91
N SER A 493 24.24 3.38 32.71
CA SER A 493 23.15 4.31 32.38
C SER A 493 23.26 5.58 33.21
N PHE A 494 22.65 6.67 32.70
CA PHE A 494 22.49 7.93 33.41
C PHE A 494 21.82 7.72 34.77
N LEU A 495 20.77 6.90 34.82
CA LEU A 495 20.03 6.65 36.05
C LEU A 495 20.88 5.91 37.10
N SER A 496 21.72 4.97 36.66
CA SER A 496 22.70 4.31 37.54
C SER A 496 23.73 5.28 38.11
N LYS A 497 24.21 6.24 37.29
CA LYS A 497 25.11 7.30 37.77
C LYS A 497 24.42 8.19 38.80
N MET A 498 23.15 8.51 38.58
CA MET A 498 22.35 9.32 39.52
C MET A 498 22.10 8.59 40.84
N GLU A 499 21.85 7.28 40.82
CA GLU A 499 21.74 6.47 42.04
C GLU A 499 23.03 6.50 42.86
N HIS A 500 24.18 6.30 42.21
CA HIS A 500 25.48 6.41 42.88
C HIS A 500 25.74 7.82 43.43
N LEU A 501 25.37 8.86 42.66
CA LEU A 501 25.48 10.25 43.13
C LEU A 501 24.64 10.48 44.38
N MET A 502 23.37 10.07 44.35
CA MET A 502 22.46 10.23 45.48
C MET A 502 22.93 9.44 46.71
N ALA A 503 23.42 8.21 46.52
CA ALA A 503 23.97 7.39 47.60
C ALA A 503 25.22 8.02 48.23
N ALA A 504 26.15 8.55 47.42
CA ALA A 504 27.36 9.21 47.89
C ALA A 504 27.09 10.55 48.60
N LEU A 505 25.96 11.19 48.30
CA LEU A 505 25.56 12.45 48.93
C LEU A 505 24.69 12.24 50.17
N THR A 506 24.12 11.05 50.38
CA THR A 506 23.38 10.69 51.60
C THR A 506 24.25 10.23 52.77
N THR A 507 25.48 9.80 52.51
CA THR A 507 26.53 9.59 53.52
C THR A 507 27.16 10.92 53.91
#